data_AF-A0A1F6EY80-F1
#
_entry.id   AF-A0A1F6EY80-F1
#
_cell.length_a   1.000
_cell.length_b   1.000
_cell.length_c   1.000
_cell.angle_alpha   90.00
_cell.angle_beta   90.00
_cell.angle_gamma   90.00
#
_symmetry.space_group_name_H-M   'P 1'
#
loop_
_entity.id
_entity.type
_entity.pdbx_description
1 polymer ?
#
loop_
_entity_poly.entity_id
_entity_poly.type
_entity_poly.pdbx_seq_one_letter_code
_entity_poly.pdbx_strand_id
1 'polypeptide(L)'
;MSNEKKLGAGLLGYLGPFFPPCIEKLQHAFYGKRLNFSGSILEDLGRGIPGFIGISRAITTDDYAWFWSMNFKTGNDSKIAVLLPWGQDFDRTSGTSADRHIALYVDYVNYENAVENIIHQILAVHAAWVDRVLLASKA
;
A
#
# COMPACT_ATOMS: atom_id res chain seq x y z
N MET A 1 0.91 -20.89 12.18
CA MET A 1 0.04 -19.96 11.42
C MET A 1 -0.81 -19.23 12.44
N SER A 2 -0.52 -17.97 12.73
CA SER A 2 -1.28 -17.18 13.70
C SER A 2 -2.66 -16.85 13.13
N ASN A 3 -3.70 -17.03 13.96
CA ASN A 3 -5.08 -16.59 13.68
C ASN A 3 -5.19 -15.07 13.86
N GLU A 4 -4.42 -14.29 13.11
CA GLU A 4 -4.64 -12.85 13.05
C GLU A 4 -5.86 -12.58 12.18
N LYS A 5 -6.92 -12.03 12.78
CA LYS A 5 -8.07 -11.47 12.06
C LYS A 5 -7.55 -10.33 11.21
N LYS A 6 -7.32 -10.57 9.92
CA LYS A 6 -7.06 -9.55 8.91
C LYS A 6 -8.33 -8.70 8.75
N LEU A 7 -8.40 -7.57 9.44
CA LEU A 7 -9.52 -6.63 9.34
C LEU A 7 -9.27 -5.76 8.09
N GLY A 8 -9.84 -6.19 6.96
CA GLY A 8 -9.75 -5.44 5.70
C GLY A 8 -10.55 -4.13 5.74
N ALA A 9 -10.07 -3.12 5.02
CA ALA A 9 -10.83 -1.93 4.68
C ALA A 9 -11.89 -2.27 3.64
N GLY A 10 -13.16 -1.92 3.88
CA GLY A 10 -14.19 -2.04 2.84
C GLY A 10 -14.07 -0.89 1.84
N LEU A 11 -13.49 -1.14 0.67
CA LEU A 11 -13.44 -0.15 -0.41
C LEU A 11 -14.62 -0.34 -1.37
N LEU A 12 -15.52 0.64 -1.43
CA LEU A 12 -16.68 0.59 -2.31
C LEU A 12 -16.24 0.42 -3.78
N GLY A 13 -16.77 -0.60 -4.45
CA GLY A 13 -16.45 -0.89 -5.86
C GLY A 13 -15.15 -1.68 -6.07
N TYR A 14 -14.50 -2.13 -5.00
CA TYR A 14 -13.34 -3.03 -5.06
C TYR A 14 -13.64 -4.39 -4.42
N LEU A 15 -12.99 -5.42 -4.95
CA LEU A 15 -12.83 -6.74 -4.37
C LEU A 15 -11.55 -6.76 -3.51
N GLY A 16 -11.57 -7.47 -2.39
CA GLY A 16 -10.43 -7.64 -1.47
C GLY A 16 -10.85 -7.71 0.00
N PRO A 17 -9.89 -7.67 0.94
CA PRO A 17 -8.44 -7.59 0.71
C PRO A 17 -7.86 -8.88 0.14
N PHE A 18 -6.88 -8.74 -0.76
CA PHE A 18 -6.06 -9.84 -1.26
C PHE A 18 -4.64 -9.75 -0.72
N PHE A 19 -4.02 -10.92 -0.52
CA PHE A 19 -2.64 -11.05 -0.03
C PHE A 19 -1.85 -12.04 -0.90
N PRO A 20 -1.70 -11.78 -2.22
CA PRO A 20 -0.89 -12.63 -3.07
C PRO A 20 0.61 -12.54 -2.69
N PRO A 21 1.45 -13.50 -3.11
CA PRO A 21 2.87 -13.53 -2.76
C PRO A 21 3.65 -12.24 -3.08
N CYS A 22 3.25 -11.50 -4.13
CA CYS A 22 3.88 -10.22 -4.45
C CYS A 22 3.63 -9.15 -3.37
N ILE A 23 2.47 -9.15 -2.71
CA ILE A 23 2.15 -8.25 -1.60
C ILE A 23 2.97 -8.62 -0.36
N GLU A 24 3.23 -9.90 -0.10
CA GLU A 24 4.12 -10.31 1.00
C GLU A 24 5.54 -9.78 0.79
N LYS A 25 6.07 -9.83 -0.45
CA LYS A 25 7.37 -9.21 -0.78
C LYS A 25 7.37 -7.71 -0.50
N LEU A 26 6.28 -7.02 -0.86
CA LEU A 26 6.13 -5.59 -0.58
C LEU A 26 6.09 -5.31 0.93
N GLN A 27 5.33 -6.12 1.68
CA GLN A 27 5.28 -6.07 3.15
C GLN A 27 6.69 -6.16 3.73
N HIS A 28 7.49 -7.16 3.33
CA HIS A 28 8.85 -7.32 3.84
C HIS A 28 9.79 -6.16 3.48
N ALA A 29 9.61 -5.54 2.31
CA ALA A 29 10.45 -4.42 1.89
C ALA A 29 10.17 -3.15 2.71
N PHE A 30 8.93 -2.96 3.16
CA PHE A 30 8.44 -1.77 3.86
C PHE A 30 8.45 -1.94 5.39
N TYR A 31 8.17 -3.14 5.90
CA TYR A 31 8.00 -3.42 7.32
C TYR A 31 9.35 -3.52 8.06
N GLY A 32 9.40 -2.95 9.28
CA GLY A 32 10.60 -2.95 10.13
C GLY A 32 11.66 -1.89 9.78
N LYS A 33 11.50 -1.17 8.66
CA LYS A 33 12.31 0.01 8.35
C LYS A 33 11.62 1.24 8.94
N ARG A 34 12.37 2.16 9.55
CA ARG A 34 11.90 3.45 10.12
C ARG A 34 11.37 4.44 9.05
N LEU A 35 10.80 3.93 7.97
CA LEU A 35 10.30 4.74 6.88
C LEU A 35 8.87 5.16 7.21
N ASN A 36 8.75 6.34 7.83
CA ASN A 36 7.47 7.02 7.97
C ASN A 36 7.03 7.47 6.58
N PHE A 37 6.23 6.64 5.89
CA PHE A 37 5.61 7.02 4.63
C PHE A 37 4.57 8.12 4.87
N SER A 38 4.97 9.37 4.66
CA SER A 38 4.01 10.46 4.51
C SER A 38 3.26 10.29 3.18
N GLY A 39 2.03 10.82 3.10
CA GLY A 39 1.30 10.84 1.84
C GLY A 39 2.11 11.50 0.72
N SER A 40 2.83 12.58 1.00
CA SER A 40 3.69 13.25 0.01
C SER A 40 4.79 12.34 -0.56
N ILE A 41 5.45 11.52 0.28
CA ILE A 41 6.46 10.57 -0.18
C ILE A 41 5.80 9.53 -1.09
N LEU A 42 4.65 8.99 -0.71
CA LEU A 42 3.94 8.00 -1.53
C LEU A 42 3.46 8.58 -2.87
N GLU A 43 3.01 9.84 -2.88
CA GLU A 43 2.64 10.56 -4.11
C GLU A 43 3.84 10.70 -5.04
N ASP A 44 5.01 11.10 -4.51
CA ASP A 44 6.23 11.24 -5.31
C ASP A 44 6.75 9.89 -5.82
N LEU A 45 6.66 8.82 -5.02
CA LEU A 45 6.96 7.45 -5.46
C LEU A 45 5.99 7.01 -6.57
N GLY A 46 4.70 7.28 -6.41
CA GLY A 46 3.65 6.91 -7.35
C GLY A 46 3.81 7.56 -8.72
N ARG A 47 4.23 8.83 -8.79
CA ARG A 47 4.43 9.55 -10.06
C ARG A 47 5.41 8.88 -11.03
N GLY A 48 6.33 8.06 -10.52
CA GLY A 48 7.27 7.28 -11.35
C GLY A 48 6.68 5.99 -11.94
N ILE A 49 5.43 5.65 -11.63
CA ILE A 49 4.81 4.37 -11.94
C ILE A 49 3.69 4.58 -12.97
N PRO A 50 3.83 4.02 -14.19
CA PRO A 50 2.75 4.00 -15.19
C PRO A 50 1.39 3.59 -14.61
N GLY A 51 0.37 4.39 -14.93
CA GLY A 51 -1.00 4.16 -14.47
C GLY A 51 -1.30 4.69 -13.07
N PHE A 52 -0.35 5.29 -12.34
CA PHE A 52 -0.65 5.94 -11.08
C PHE A 52 -1.64 7.10 -11.24
N ILE A 53 -2.70 7.11 -10.42
CA ILE A 53 -3.77 8.13 -10.47
C ILE A 53 -3.91 8.92 -9.16
N GLY A 54 -3.02 8.68 -8.20
CA GLY A 54 -2.94 9.45 -6.96
C GLY A 54 -3.08 8.61 -5.69
N ILE A 55 -2.78 9.23 -4.57
CA ILE A 55 -3.07 8.67 -3.25
C ILE A 55 -4.45 9.08 -2.73
N SER A 56 -5.03 8.23 -1.90
CA SER A 56 -6.22 8.57 -1.13
C SER A 56 -6.12 8.01 0.30
N ARG A 57 -6.97 8.51 1.20
CA ARG A 57 -7.16 7.92 2.51
C ARG A 57 -8.37 7.00 2.44
N ALA A 58 -8.14 5.71 2.57
CA ALA A 58 -9.22 4.73 2.71
C ALA A 58 -9.75 4.78 4.14
N ILE A 59 -11.07 4.87 4.29
CA ILE A 59 -11.75 4.71 5.58
C ILE A 59 -12.15 3.23 5.69
N THR A 60 -11.80 2.59 6.79
CA THR A 60 -12.17 1.19 7.04
C THR A 60 -13.63 1.06 7.44
N THR A 61 -14.17 -0.17 7.45
CA THR A 61 -15.58 -0.44 7.80
C THR A 61 -15.92 -0.11 9.24
N ASP A 62 -14.91 -0.03 10.10
CA ASP A 62 -14.97 0.41 11.48
C ASP A 62 -14.65 1.91 11.66
N ASP A 63 -14.74 2.68 10.57
CA ASP A 63 -14.76 4.16 10.53
C ASP A 63 -13.47 4.85 11.03
N TYR A 64 -12.31 4.23 10.83
CA TYR A 64 -11.01 4.90 11.01
C TYR A 64 -10.12 4.76 9.77
N ALA A 65 -9.27 5.77 9.54
CA ALA A 65 -8.27 5.72 8.48
C ALA A 65 -6.91 5.45 9.10
N TRP A 66 -6.24 4.40 8.66
CA TRP A 66 -4.87 4.08 9.08
C TRP A 66 -4.01 3.61 7.91
N PHE A 67 -4.48 3.90 6.69
CA PHE A 67 -3.79 3.56 5.46
C PHE A 67 -3.70 4.77 4.55
N TRP A 68 -2.62 4.80 3.77
CA TRP A 68 -2.62 5.42 2.46
C TRP A 68 -3.00 4.38 1.42
N SER A 69 -3.88 4.73 0.48
CA SER A 69 -4.13 3.94 -0.71
C SER A 69 -3.34 4.55 -1.86
N MET A 70 -2.42 3.79 -2.45
CA MET A 70 -1.85 4.14 -3.76
C MET A 70 -2.76 3.53 -4.83
N ASN A 71 -3.34 4.40 -5.67
CA ASN A 71 -4.32 4.00 -6.66
C ASN A 71 -3.72 4.03 -8.06
N PHE A 72 -4.05 3.01 -8.85
CA PHE A 72 -3.57 2.81 -10.20
C PHE A 72 -4.73 2.49 -11.13
N LYS A 73 -4.61 2.94 -12.38
CA LYS A 73 -5.48 2.61 -13.49
C LYS A 73 -4.68 1.83 -14.54
N THR A 74 -5.17 0.66 -14.91
CA THR A 74 -4.55 -0.19 -15.94
C THR A 74 -5.02 0.25 -17.34
N GLY A 75 -4.38 -0.27 -18.39
CA GLY A 75 -4.69 0.08 -19.78
C GLY A 75 -6.10 -0.29 -20.26
N ASN A 76 -6.83 -1.12 -19.52
CA ASN A 76 -8.24 -1.50 -19.74
C ASN A 76 -9.20 -0.80 -18.77
N ASP A 77 -8.79 0.34 -18.22
CA ASP A 77 -9.57 1.18 -17.30
C ASP A 77 -9.86 0.62 -15.91
N SER A 78 -9.36 -0.57 -15.62
CA SER A 78 -9.50 -1.20 -14.31
C SER A 78 -8.65 -0.54 -13.24
N LYS A 79 -9.07 -0.67 -11.99
CA LYS A 79 -8.49 0.01 -10.85
C LYS A 79 -7.84 -0.98 -9.89
N ILE A 80 -6.65 -0.61 -9.46
CA ILE A 80 -5.87 -1.34 -8.46
C ILE A 80 -5.55 -0.36 -7.33
N ALA A 81 -5.85 -0.76 -6.10
CA ALA A 81 -5.52 -0.01 -4.90
C ALA A 81 -4.61 -0.85 -4.00
N VAL A 82 -3.44 -0.30 -3.67
CA VAL A 82 -2.49 -0.90 -2.72
C VAL A 82 -2.56 -0.08 -1.44
N LEU A 83 -3.08 -0.68 -0.38
CA LEU A 83 -3.24 -0.04 0.92
C LEU A 83 -1.98 -0.25 1.76
N LEU A 84 -1.30 0.85 2.07
CA LEU A 84 -0.10 0.89 2.88
C LEU A 84 -0.43 1.43 4.27
N PRO A 85 -0.20 0.66 5.32
CA PRO A 85 -0.57 1.07 6.67
C PRO A 85 0.38 2.13 7.20
N TRP A 86 -0.16 3.04 8.01
CA TRP A 86 0.64 4.04 8.71
C TRP A 86 1.51 3.37 9.78
N GLY A 87 2.61 4.02 10.16
CA GLY A 87 3.44 3.53 11.27
C GLY A 87 2.85 3.78 12.65
N GLN A 88 1.77 4.57 12.75
CA GLN A 88 1.18 5.05 14.00
C GLN A 88 -0.34 4.91 13.99
N ASP A 89 -0.91 4.62 15.16
CA ASP A 89 -2.34 4.48 15.39
C ASP A 89 -2.98 5.83 15.77
N PHE A 90 -2.83 6.84 14.91
CA PHE A 90 -3.24 8.23 15.19
C PHE A 90 -4.69 8.34 15.71
N ASP A 91 -5.61 7.60 15.09
CA ASP A 91 -7.05 7.74 15.31
C ASP A 91 -7.64 6.61 16.17
N ARG A 92 -6.80 5.72 16.74
CA ARG A 92 -7.28 4.52 17.44
C ARG A 92 -7.30 4.73 18.95
N THR A 93 -8.49 4.71 19.54
CA THR A 93 -8.71 4.95 20.98
C THR A 93 -8.87 3.66 21.81
N SER A 94 -8.94 2.50 21.16
CA SER A 94 -9.25 1.21 21.80
C SER A 94 -8.09 0.55 22.57
N GLY A 95 -6.90 1.14 22.57
CA GLY A 95 -5.71 0.57 23.22
C GLY A 95 -5.11 -0.66 22.53
N THR A 96 -5.65 -1.07 21.37
CA THR A 96 -5.13 -2.14 20.51
C THR A 96 -4.41 -1.52 19.31
N SER A 97 -3.34 -2.14 18.81
CA SER A 97 -2.71 -1.69 17.57
C SER A 97 -3.56 -2.05 16.34
N ALA A 98 -3.49 -1.22 15.30
CA ALA A 98 -4.03 -1.62 14.00
C ALA A 98 -3.23 -2.80 13.44
N ASP A 99 -3.90 -3.59 12.59
CA ASP A 99 -3.20 -4.50 11.67
C ASP A 99 -2.15 -3.66 10.91
N ARG A 100 -1.04 -4.23 10.43
CA ARG A 100 -0.01 -3.51 9.67
C ARG A 100 0.37 -4.25 8.40
N HIS A 101 -0.55 -5.06 7.89
CA HIS A 101 -0.40 -5.70 6.60
C HIS A 101 -0.79 -4.77 5.47
N ILE A 102 0.08 -4.68 4.47
CA ILE A 102 -0.24 -4.12 3.17
C ILE A 102 -1.29 -5.02 2.51
N ALA A 103 -2.32 -4.39 1.95
CA ALA A 103 -3.46 -5.10 1.37
C ALA A 103 -3.71 -4.64 -0.07
N LEU A 104 -4.11 -5.58 -0.91
CA LEU A 104 -4.45 -5.33 -2.31
C LEU A 104 -5.96 -5.33 -2.51
N TYR A 105 -6.43 -4.39 -3.32
CA TYR A 105 -7.82 -4.28 -3.75
C TYR A 105 -7.87 -4.05 -5.26
N VAL A 106 -8.83 -4.65 -5.93
CA VAL A 106 -9.02 -4.55 -7.39
C VAL A 106 -10.49 -4.42 -7.75
N ASP A 107 -10.85 -3.83 -8.89
CA ASP A 107 -12.27 -3.69 -9.29
C ASP A 107 -12.82 -4.84 -10.16
N TYR A 108 -12.00 -5.83 -10.53
CA TYR A 108 -12.40 -7.02 -11.30
C TYR A 108 -11.40 -8.19 -11.10
N VAL A 109 -11.75 -9.41 -11.53
CA VAL A 109 -11.11 -10.67 -11.09
C VAL A 109 -9.82 -11.05 -11.86
N ASN A 110 -9.52 -10.47 -13.02
CA ASN A 110 -8.42 -10.94 -13.89
C ASN A 110 -7.23 -9.97 -13.93
N TYR A 111 -6.57 -9.81 -12.79
CA TYR A 111 -5.60 -8.73 -12.52
C TYR A 111 -4.17 -9.21 -12.25
N GLU A 112 -3.91 -10.52 -12.18
CA GLU A 112 -2.65 -11.08 -11.65
C GLU A 112 -1.40 -10.44 -12.27
N ASN A 113 -1.29 -10.46 -13.60
CA ASN A 113 -0.14 -9.87 -14.31
C ASN A 113 -0.01 -8.35 -14.09
N ALA A 114 -1.13 -7.63 -14.08
CA ALA A 114 -1.14 -6.18 -13.89
C ALA A 114 -0.71 -5.80 -12.48
N VAL A 115 -1.20 -6.55 -11.48
CA VAL A 115 -0.83 -6.38 -10.08
C VAL A 115 0.64 -6.72 -9.88
N GLU A 116 1.13 -7.87 -10.36
CA GLU A 116 2.55 -8.21 -10.23
C GLU A 116 3.46 -7.13 -10.82
N ASN A 117 3.11 -6.62 -12.00
CA ASN A 117 3.86 -5.54 -12.63
C ASN A 117 3.87 -4.26 -11.79
N ILE A 118 2.71 -3.82 -11.28
CA ILE A 118 2.63 -2.63 -10.40
C ILE A 118 3.44 -2.83 -9.12
N ILE A 119 3.33 -4.00 -8.48
CA ILE A 119 4.07 -4.29 -7.25
C ILE A 119 5.59 -4.31 -7.50
N HIS A 120 6.04 -4.89 -8.61
CA HIS A 120 7.45 -4.83 -9.01
C HIS A 120 7.92 -3.40 -9.24
N GLN A 121 7.10 -2.54 -9.85
CA GLN A 121 7.43 -1.13 -10.05
C GLN A 121 7.48 -0.35 -8.73
N ILE A 122 6.55 -0.59 -7.80
CA ILE A 122 6.59 0.00 -6.46
C ILE A 122 7.89 -0.39 -5.75
N LEU A 123 8.26 -1.68 -5.78
CA LEU A 123 9.50 -2.17 -5.19
C LEU A 123 10.74 -1.51 -5.80
N ALA A 124 10.79 -1.37 -7.12
CA ALA A 124 11.91 -0.75 -7.82
C ALA A 124 12.05 0.75 -7.49
N VAL A 125 10.95 1.50 -7.53
CA VAL A 125 10.96 2.93 -7.21
C VAL A 125 11.28 3.17 -5.72
N HIS A 126 10.77 2.32 -4.83
CA HIS A 126 11.12 2.36 -3.41
C HIS A 126 12.61 2.09 -3.18
N ALA A 127 13.20 1.06 -3.81
CA ALA A 127 14.62 0.76 -3.68
C ALA A 127 15.49 1.95 -4.12
N ALA A 128 15.19 2.54 -5.28
CA ALA A 128 15.90 3.71 -5.79
C ALA A 128 15.76 4.94 -4.86
N TRP A 129 14.59 5.11 -4.22
CA TRP A 129 14.38 6.18 -3.25
C TRP A 129 15.19 5.95 -1.96
N VAL A 130 15.20 4.73 -1.42
CA VAL A 130 16.00 4.38 -0.23
C VAL A 130 17.48 4.64 -0.47
N ASP A 131 18.01 4.25 -1.63
CA ASP A 131 19.41 4.48 -1.99
C ASP A 131 19.74 5.98 -1.99
N ARG A 132 18.88 6.82 -2.59
CA ARG A 132 19.05 8.28 -2.59
C ARG A 132 19.03 8.88 -1.19
N VAL A 133 18.09 8.46 -0.34
CA VAL A 133 17.97 8.96 1.04
C VAL A 133 19.18 8.55 1.87
N LEU A 134 19.64 7.31 1.76
CA LEU A 134 20.82 6.83 2.47
C LEU A 134 22.10 7.52 2.00
N LEU A 135 22.25 7.79 0.70
CA LEU A 135 23.36 8.57 0.16
C LEU A 135 23.35 10.00 0.70
N ALA A 136 22.18 10.66 0.71
CA ALA A 136 22.05 12.01 1.24
C ALA A 136 22.33 12.10 2.75
N SER A 137 22.06 11.04 3.52
CA SER A 137 22.33 11.00 4.96
C SER A 137 23.82 10.82 5.34
N LYS A 138 24.67 10.52 4.35
CA LYS A 138 26.13 10.33 4.53
C LYS A 138 26.95 11.52 4.02
N ALA A 139 26.32 12.48 3.36
CA ALA A 139 26.92 13.72 2.86
C ALA A 139 26.76 14.84 3.90
#